data_AF-A0A955M2I7-F1
#
_entry.id   AF-A0A955M2I7-F1
#
_cell.length_a   1.000
_cell.length_b   1.000
_cell.length_c   1.000
_cell.angle_alpha   90.00
_cell.angle_beta   90.00
_cell.angle_gamma   90.00
#
_symmetry.space_group_name_H-M   'P 1'
#
loop_
_entity.id
_entity.type
_entity.pdbx_description
1 polymer ?
#
loop_
_entity_poly.entity_id
_entity_poly.type
_entity_poly.pdbx_seq_one_letter_code
_entity_poly.pdbx_strand_id
1 'polypeptide(L)'
;FCLLLFRQEYRGEKFRLFLLILLNIVGVLLKVSTKFLLKDQHASAGMMKPFAGWPSLKIMTLPDIYLWSLIGFLVIFMIRYRKPSRMGEALTDQLFPVTVVFIMAGMWLLLFLNFYAVSPRYKLELAPFLVIGLLFAVFQVPKMERINVPLLLVAIGLTSYAAFGFFHKPLKANYHVLQERSLEYRNELKMHLEMIALLKDKFSNNTIGAPFLMAQILTMPEYGYVKEPFKVISYGMPVQYGGIKPFEGLNKNTIINTIWIGLAADYMKKGEFVYPIHPTDRIIKEFIRGDNKITLFMGGLAIDQKRTLIEKMKLLQQYQQKKK
;
A
#
# COMPACT_ATOMS: atom_id res chain seq x y z
N PHE A 1 4.35 15.10 -22.20
CA PHE A 1 5.32 16.17 -22.51
C PHE A 1 6.43 15.67 -23.45
N CYS A 2 7.19 14.62 -23.11
CA CYS A 2 8.24 14.06 -23.98
C CYS A 2 7.78 13.68 -25.40
N LEU A 3 6.54 13.21 -25.54
CA LEU A 3 5.95 12.83 -26.82
C LEU A 3 5.69 14.04 -27.76
N LEU A 4 5.65 15.27 -27.25
CA LEU A 4 5.49 16.48 -28.08
C LEU A 4 6.71 16.73 -28.99
N LEU A 5 7.89 16.20 -28.64
CA LEU A 5 9.10 16.30 -29.48
C LEU A 5 8.95 15.58 -30.83
N PHE A 6 8.04 14.62 -30.90
CA PHE A 6 7.86 13.77 -32.06
C PHE A 6 6.74 14.27 -32.98
N ARG A 7 5.91 15.23 -32.55
CA ARG A 7 4.89 15.85 -33.40
C ARG A 7 5.50 16.74 -34.47
N GLN A 8 4.96 16.65 -35.69
CA GLN A 8 5.42 17.45 -36.83
C GLN A 8 5.10 18.94 -36.67
N GLU A 9 3.98 19.27 -36.03
CA GLU A 9 3.51 20.65 -35.81
C GLU A 9 4.54 21.53 -35.09
N TYR A 10 5.38 20.94 -34.24
CA TYR A 10 6.38 21.65 -33.45
C TYR A 10 7.79 21.60 -34.04
N ARG A 11 7.96 21.32 -35.35
CA ARG A 11 9.29 21.12 -35.96
C ARG A 11 10.25 22.30 -35.73
N GLY A 12 9.73 23.53 -35.74
CA GLY A 12 10.51 24.75 -35.46
C GLY A 12 10.78 25.02 -33.97
N GLU A 13 10.04 24.38 -33.06
CA GLU A 13 10.13 24.61 -31.62
C GLU A 13 10.72 23.42 -30.84
N LYS A 14 11.13 22.34 -31.52
CA LYS A 14 11.62 21.11 -30.88
C LYS A 14 12.72 21.36 -29.86
N PHE A 15 13.64 22.28 -30.15
CA PHE A 15 14.72 22.62 -29.23
C PHE A 15 14.20 23.29 -27.95
N ARG A 16 13.26 24.23 -28.06
CA ARG A 16 12.62 24.88 -26.90
C ARG A 16 11.82 23.88 -26.08
N LEU A 17 11.03 23.04 -26.74
CA LEU A 17 10.29 21.95 -26.08
C LEU A 17 11.24 20.97 -25.38
N PHE A 18 12.36 20.62 -26.01
CA PHE A 18 13.37 19.74 -25.42
C PHE A 18 13.96 20.35 -24.16
N LEU A 19 14.33 21.63 -24.18
CA LEU A 19 14.83 22.33 -22.99
C LEU A 19 13.79 22.38 -21.87
N LEU A 20 12.51 22.63 -22.20
CA LEU A 20 11.43 22.62 -21.20
C LEU A 20 11.22 21.22 -20.60
N ILE A 21 11.29 20.17 -21.43
CA ILE A 21 11.22 18.77 -20.98
C ILE A 21 12.41 18.47 -20.06
N LEU A 22 13.62 18.83 -20.49
CA LEU A 22 14.84 18.59 -19.74
C LEU A 22 14.81 19.30 -18.39
N LEU A 23 14.37 20.57 -18.36
CA LEU A 23 14.21 21.34 -17.13
C LEU A 23 13.24 20.66 -16.16
N ASN A 24 12.11 20.15 -16.66
CA ASN A 24 11.15 19.41 -15.84
C ASN A 24 11.73 18.09 -15.33
N ILE A 25 12.41 17.32 -16.19
CA ILE A 25 13.07 16.07 -15.79
C ILE A 25 14.11 16.34 -14.71
N VAL A 26 14.98 17.33 -14.91
CA VAL A 26 16.02 17.71 -13.94
C VAL A 26 15.39 18.20 -12.63
N GLY A 27 14.35 19.03 -12.70
CA GLY A 27 13.64 19.50 -11.50
C GLY A 27 12.99 18.36 -10.71
N VAL A 28 12.34 17.41 -11.40
CA VAL A 28 11.78 16.21 -10.78
C VAL A 28 12.89 15.34 -10.20
N LEU A 29 13.97 15.08 -10.95
CA LEU A 29 15.11 14.29 -10.48
C LEU A 29 15.78 14.92 -9.26
N LEU A 30 15.98 16.24 -9.24
CA LEU A 30 16.52 16.94 -8.08
C LEU A 30 15.60 16.82 -6.88
N LYS A 31 14.29 17.05 -7.05
CA LYS A 31 13.28 16.95 -5.98
C LYS A 31 13.19 15.53 -5.42
N VAL A 32 13.16 14.53 -6.31
CA VAL A 32 13.11 13.11 -5.97
C VAL A 32 14.41 12.72 -5.27
N SER A 33 15.58 13.01 -5.86
CA SER A 33 16.89 12.69 -5.29
C SER A 33 17.11 13.37 -3.94
N THR A 34 16.75 14.65 -3.76
CA THR A 34 16.86 15.30 -2.44
C THR A 34 15.91 14.69 -1.42
N LYS A 35 14.67 14.36 -1.80
CA LYS A 35 13.76 13.64 -0.90
C LYS A 35 14.34 12.27 -0.52
N PHE A 36 14.76 11.47 -1.48
CA PHE A 36 15.23 10.09 -1.27
C PHE A 36 16.60 9.99 -0.60
N LEU A 37 17.58 10.79 -1.03
CA LEU A 37 18.95 10.71 -0.51
C LEU A 37 19.13 11.43 0.82
N LEU A 38 18.39 12.51 1.08
CA LEU A 38 18.61 13.35 2.26
C LEU A 38 17.53 13.20 3.35
N LYS A 39 16.31 12.79 2.99
CA LYS A 39 15.16 12.88 3.92
C LYS A 39 14.35 11.59 4.07
N ASP A 40 14.56 10.58 3.22
CA ASP A 40 13.69 9.41 3.20
C ASP A 40 14.14 8.35 4.21
N GLN A 41 13.29 8.15 5.22
CA GLN A 41 13.47 7.13 6.25
C GLN A 41 13.53 5.71 5.66
N HIS A 42 12.90 5.46 4.52
CA HIS A 42 12.94 4.16 3.84
C HIS A 42 14.28 3.91 3.15
N ALA A 43 14.88 4.94 2.55
CA ALA A 43 16.22 4.86 1.98
C ALA A 43 17.27 4.69 3.10
N SER A 44 17.17 5.47 4.18
CA SER A 44 18.06 5.33 5.34
C SER A 44 17.90 4.00 6.08
N ALA A 45 16.70 3.40 6.04
CA ALA A 45 16.44 2.06 6.56
C ALA A 45 16.89 0.94 5.59
N GLY A 46 17.46 1.28 4.43
CA GLY A 46 17.98 0.31 3.46
C GLY A 46 16.90 -0.47 2.70
N MET A 47 15.65 -0.02 2.71
CA MET A 47 14.52 -0.69 2.04
C MET A 47 14.49 -0.49 0.51
N MET A 48 15.32 0.40 -0.02
CA MET A 48 15.48 0.64 -1.45
C MET A 48 16.93 0.45 -1.85
N LYS A 49 17.19 -0.41 -2.83
CA LYS A 49 18.49 -0.57 -3.48
C LYS A 49 18.30 -0.90 -4.96
N PRO A 50 19.22 -0.49 -5.84
CA PRO A 50 19.21 -0.92 -7.23
C PRO A 50 19.04 -2.44 -7.33
N PHE A 51 18.04 -2.88 -8.09
CA PHE A 51 17.73 -4.30 -8.33
C PHE A 51 17.32 -5.14 -7.11
N ALA A 52 17.12 -4.55 -5.92
CA ALA A 52 16.68 -5.31 -4.74
C ALA A 52 15.31 -6.00 -4.92
N GLY A 53 14.45 -5.47 -5.79
CA GLY A 53 13.15 -6.04 -6.08
C GLY A 53 13.15 -7.16 -7.10
N TRP A 54 14.28 -7.46 -7.73
CA TRP A 54 14.36 -8.48 -8.77
C TRP A 54 13.89 -9.87 -8.31
N PRO A 55 14.26 -10.39 -7.12
CA PRO A 55 13.74 -11.68 -6.65
C PRO A 55 12.21 -11.67 -6.50
N SER A 56 11.66 -10.58 -5.97
CA SER A 56 10.21 -10.39 -5.83
C SER A 56 9.52 -10.35 -7.20
N LEU A 57 10.08 -9.62 -8.17
CA LEU A 57 9.53 -9.50 -9.52
C LEU A 57 9.56 -10.82 -10.28
N LYS A 58 10.63 -11.62 -10.17
CA LYS A 58 10.75 -12.93 -10.83
C LYS A 58 9.67 -13.94 -10.44
N ILE A 59 9.13 -13.82 -9.22
CA ILE A 59 8.08 -14.72 -8.72
C ILE A 59 6.68 -14.20 -9.16
N MET A 60 6.59 -12.96 -9.64
CA MET A 60 5.34 -12.37 -10.10
C MET A 60 5.12 -12.64 -11.58
N THR A 61 3.88 -12.88 -11.97
CA THR A 61 3.46 -13.01 -13.38
C THR A 61 3.28 -11.66 -14.08
N LEU A 62 3.23 -10.55 -13.33
CA LEU A 62 2.98 -9.21 -13.89
C LEU A 62 4.07 -8.72 -14.86
N PRO A 63 5.38 -8.87 -14.56
CA PRO A 63 6.43 -8.50 -15.50
C PRO A 63 6.36 -9.31 -16.80
N ASP A 64 6.00 -10.60 -16.71
CA ASP A 64 5.85 -11.45 -17.90
C ASP A 64 4.68 -10.98 -18.76
N ILE A 65 3.51 -10.71 -18.16
CA ILE A 65 2.33 -10.18 -18.86
C ILE A 65 2.67 -8.85 -19.55
N TYR A 66 3.38 -7.96 -18.84
CA TYR A 66 3.86 -6.70 -19.42
C TYR A 66 4.77 -6.94 -20.63
N LEU A 67 5.78 -7.81 -20.48
CA LEU A 67 6.76 -8.07 -21.51
C LEU A 67 6.11 -8.67 -22.76
N TRP A 68 5.23 -9.66 -22.60
CA TRP A 68 4.49 -10.26 -23.72
C TRP A 68 3.56 -9.24 -24.40
N SER A 69 2.88 -8.40 -23.63
CA SER A 69 2.02 -7.35 -24.18
C SER A 69 2.84 -6.30 -24.95
N LEU A 70 4.01 -5.94 -24.43
CA LEU A 70 4.93 -5.00 -25.08
C LEU A 70 5.50 -5.60 -26.37
N ILE A 71 5.92 -6.86 -26.35
CA ILE A 71 6.40 -7.57 -27.55
C ILE A 71 5.28 -7.61 -28.60
N GLY A 72 4.06 -8.00 -28.23
CA GLY A 72 2.92 -8.02 -29.13
C GLY A 72 2.64 -6.64 -29.75
N PHE A 73 2.64 -5.60 -28.92
CA PHE A 73 2.49 -4.22 -29.37
C PHE A 73 3.59 -3.83 -30.37
N LEU A 74 4.86 -4.09 -30.05
CA LEU A 74 5.99 -3.75 -30.92
C LEU A 74 5.95 -4.51 -32.25
N VAL A 75 5.57 -5.80 -32.25
CA VAL A 75 5.41 -6.60 -33.46
C VAL A 75 4.30 -6.03 -34.35
N ILE A 76 3.11 -5.78 -33.79
CA ILE A 76 1.99 -5.20 -34.54
C ILE A 76 2.36 -3.81 -35.07
N PHE A 77 3.01 -3.00 -34.25
CA PHE A 77 3.48 -1.67 -34.61
C PHE A 77 4.46 -1.72 -35.79
N MET A 78 5.47 -2.60 -35.73
CA MET A 78 6.45 -2.81 -36.81
C MET A 78 5.79 -3.30 -38.10
N ILE A 79 4.81 -4.22 -38.00
CA ILE A 79 4.09 -4.74 -39.17
C ILE A 79 3.26 -3.65 -39.85
N ARG A 80 2.52 -2.85 -39.06
CA ARG A 80 1.58 -1.84 -39.55
C ARG A 80 2.26 -0.55 -40.01
N TYR A 81 3.36 -0.16 -39.36
CA TYR A 81 4.06 1.11 -39.59
C TYR A 81 5.52 0.88 -40.02
N ARG A 82 5.75 0.10 -41.09
CA ARG A 82 7.10 -0.23 -41.58
C ARG A 82 7.97 0.98 -41.97
N LYS A 83 7.38 2.15 -42.25
CA LYS A 83 8.10 3.36 -42.66
C LYS A 83 8.45 4.20 -41.43
N PRO A 84 9.75 4.51 -41.17
CA PRO A 84 10.17 5.26 -39.97
C PRO A 84 9.47 6.61 -39.79
N SER A 85 9.19 7.34 -40.87
CA SER A 85 8.46 8.61 -40.81
C SER A 85 7.05 8.47 -40.25
N ARG A 86 6.36 7.36 -40.58
CA ARG A 86 5.02 7.05 -40.08
C ARG A 86 5.03 6.45 -38.67
N MET A 87 6.15 5.89 -38.22
CA MET A 87 6.28 5.33 -36.86
C MET A 87 6.17 6.43 -35.81
N GLY A 88 6.88 7.54 -36.00
CA GLY A 88 6.83 8.68 -35.08
C GLY A 88 5.43 9.25 -34.95
N GLU A 89 4.80 9.56 -36.08
CA GLU A 89 3.41 10.07 -36.15
C GLU A 89 2.41 9.08 -35.54
N ALA A 90 2.54 7.79 -35.84
CA ALA A 90 1.67 6.77 -35.27
C ALA A 90 1.78 6.72 -33.74
N LEU A 91 2.98 6.81 -33.15
CA LEU A 91 3.15 6.82 -31.69
C LEU A 91 2.66 8.11 -31.03
N THR A 92 2.68 9.25 -31.75
CA THR A 92 2.23 10.54 -31.19
C THR A 92 0.78 10.86 -31.39
N ASP A 93 0.12 10.21 -32.36
CA ASP A 93 -1.26 10.54 -32.73
C ASP A 93 -2.17 9.32 -32.62
N GLN A 94 -1.97 8.29 -33.44
CA GLN A 94 -2.90 7.15 -33.52
C GLN A 94 -2.79 6.19 -32.32
N LEU A 95 -1.59 5.98 -31.81
CA LEU A 95 -1.25 5.03 -30.74
C LEU A 95 -0.87 5.73 -29.44
N PHE A 96 -0.98 7.06 -29.37
CA PHE A 96 -0.54 7.86 -28.24
C PHE A 96 -1.04 7.36 -26.88
N PRO A 97 -2.35 7.06 -26.68
CA PRO A 97 -2.84 6.59 -25.39
C PRO A 97 -2.14 5.30 -24.93
N VAL A 98 -1.86 4.41 -25.87
CA VAL A 98 -1.25 3.10 -25.62
C VAL A 98 0.23 3.24 -25.30
N THR A 99 0.93 4.08 -26.06
CA THR A 99 2.33 4.41 -25.80
C THR A 99 2.48 4.99 -24.39
N VAL A 100 1.58 5.89 -23.98
CA VAL A 100 1.55 6.43 -22.62
C VAL A 100 1.32 5.31 -21.59
N VAL A 101 0.38 4.40 -21.82
CA VAL A 101 0.10 3.26 -20.92
C VAL A 101 1.32 2.35 -20.75
N PHE A 102 2.00 1.97 -21.84
CA PHE A 102 3.21 1.15 -21.75
C PHE A 102 4.35 1.88 -21.03
N ILE A 103 4.54 3.17 -21.28
CA ILE A 103 5.56 3.96 -20.57
C ILE A 103 5.24 3.99 -19.07
N MET A 104 4.00 4.25 -18.69
CA MET A 104 3.59 4.29 -17.28
C MET A 104 3.77 2.93 -16.60
N ALA A 105 3.36 1.83 -17.24
CA ALA A 105 3.58 0.47 -16.72
C ALA A 105 5.08 0.15 -16.59
N GLY A 106 5.89 0.53 -17.58
CA GLY A 106 7.34 0.37 -17.55
C GLY A 106 8.00 1.14 -16.41
N MET A 107 7.56 2.39 -16.17
CA MET A 107 8.04 3.20 -15.04
C MET A 107 7.71 2.55 -13.69
N TRP A 108 6.52 1.97 -13.53
CA TRP A 108 6.15 1.21 -12.33
C TRP A 108 7.01 -0.05 -12.13
N LEU A 109 7.28 -0.80 -13.20
CA LEU A 109 8.18 -1.97 -13.11
C LEU A 109 9.61 -1.58 -12.75
N LEU A 110 10.12 -0.49 -13.34
CA LEU A 110 11.42 0.07 -12.96
C LEU A 110 11.42 0.52 -11.50
N LEU A 111 10.34 1.13 -11.02
CA LEU A 111 10.21 1.47 -9.61
C LEU A 111 10.29 0.21 -8.74
N PHE A 112 9.50 -0.81 -9.03
CA PHE A 112 9.47 -2.08 -8.29
C PHE A 112 10.80 -2.83 -8.31
N LEU A 113 11.59 -2.70 -9.36
CA LEU A 113 12.93 -3.27 -9.44
C LEU A 113 13.84 -2.79 -8.30
N ASN A 114 13.55 -1.63 -7.72
CA ASN A 114 14.35 -1.01 -6.68
C ASN A 114 13.82 -1.24 -5.24
N PHE A 115 12.67 -1.89 -5.06
CA PHE A 115 12.07 -2.16 -3.73
C PHE A 115 12.23 -3.62 -3.32
N TYR A 116 12.74 -3.90 -2.12
CA TYR A 116 12.89 -5.27 -1.60
C TYR A 116 11.58 -6.08 -1.63
N ALA A 117 10.46 -5.45 -1.26
CA ALA A 117 9.15 -6.08 -1.24
C ALA A 117 8.10 -5.19 -1.90
N VAL A 118 7.41 -5.74 -2.90
CA VAL A 118 6.28 -5.09 -3.57
C VAL A 118 4.99 -5.56 -2.90
N SER A 119 4.41 -4.69 -2.07
CA SER A 119 3.13 -4.97 -1.41
C SER A 119 2.00 -5.21 -2.44
N PRO A 120 0.98 -6.04 -2.13
CA PRO A 120 -0.11 -6.34 -3.05
C PRO A 120 -0.87 -5.12 -3.59
N ARG A 121 -1.03 -4.05 -2.80
CA ARG A 121 -1.64 -2.79 -3.28
C ARG A 121 -0.89 -2.15 -4.44
N TYR A 122 0.43 -2.16 -4.43
CA TYR A 122 1.21 -1.62 -5.56
C TYR A 122 1.01 -2.46 -6.83
N LYS A 123 0.75 -3.76 -6.69
CA LYS A 123 0.39 -4.64 -7.82
C LYS A 123 -0.98 -4.25 -8.40
N LEU A 124 -1.92 -3.86 -7.55
CA LEU A 124 -3.24 -3.38 -7.97
C LEU A 124 -3.16 -2.04 -8.70
N GLU A 125 -2.24 -1.15 -8.31
CA GLU A 125 -2.00 0.11 -9.02
C GLU A 125 -1.42 -0.12 -10.43
N LEU A 126 -0.58 -1.14 -10.63
CA LEU A 126 -0.04 -1.51 -11.94
C LEU A 126 -1.07 -2.24 -12.83
N ALA A 127 -1.99 -3.00 -12.24
CA ALA A 127 -2.89 -3.89 -12.97
C ALA A 127 -3.72 -3.21 -14.08
N PRO A 128 -4.34 -2.02 -13.89
CA PRO A 128 -5.07 -1.34 -14.95
C PRO A 128 -4.23 -1.07 -16.20
N PHE A 129 -2.97 -0.67 -16.03
CA PHE A 129 -2.08 -0.40 -17.16
C PHE A 129 -1.75 -1.66 -17.94
N LEU A 130 -1.56 -2.79 -17.25
CA LEU A 130 -1.31 -4.08 -17.89
C LEU A 130 -2.54 -4.61 -18.62
N VAL A 131 -3.72 -4.47 -18.01
CA VAL A 131 -4.99 -4.87 -18.64
C VAL A 131 -5.23 -4.04 -19.90
N ILE A 132 -5.05 -2.72 -19.84
CA ILE A 132 -5.22 -1.85 -21.02
C ILE A 132 -4.17 -2.18 -22.10
N GLY A 133 -2.91 -2.40 -21.71
CA GLY A 133 -1.86 -2.81 -22.64
C GLY A 133 -2.15 -4.14 -23.33
N LEU A 134 -2.65 -5.13 -22.58
CA LEU A 134 -3.05 -6.44 -23.09
C LEU A 134 -4.27 -6.34 -24.02
N LEU A 135 -5.34 -5.65 -23.57
CA LEU A 135 -6.54 -5.43 -24.37
C LEU A 135 -6.19 -4.74 -25.69
N PHE A 136 -5.30 -3.74 -25.65
CA PHE A 136 -4.86 -3.08 -26.86
C PHE A 136 -4.10 -4.03 -27.80
N ALA A 137 -3.13 -4.78 -27.28
CA ALA A 137 -2.38 -5.75 -28.08
C ALA A 137 -3.30 -6.79 -28.75
N VAL A 138 -4.33 -7.24 -28.03
CA VAL A 138 -5.36 -8.17 -28.52
C VAL A 138 -6.27 -7.51 -29.55
N PHE A 139 -6.76 -6.31 -29.28
CA PHE A 139 -7.73 -5.60 -30.12
C PHE A 139 -7.16 -5.06 -31.44
N GLN A 140 -5.84 -4.92 -31.55
CA GLN A 140 -5.20 -4.55 -32.82
C GLN A 140 -5.02 -5.72 -33.80
N VAL A 141 -5.37 -6.95 -33.40
CA VAL A 141 -5.33 -8.10 -34.29
C VAL A 141 -6.62 -8.13 -35.12
N PRO A 142 -6.56 -7.94 -36.47
CA PRO A 142 -7.75 -7.73 -37.31
C PRO A 142 -8.78 -8.88 -37.29
N LYS A 143 -8.38 -10.07 -36.84
CA LYS A 143 -9.26 -11.24 -36.75
C LYS A 143 -9.89 -11.43 -35.35
N MET A 144 -9.48 -10.65 -34.35
CA MET A 144 -9.95 -10.83 -32.98
C MET A 144 -11.22 -10.05 -32.67
N GLU A 145 -11.67 -9.13 -33.53
CA GLU A 145 -12.89 -8.32 -33.33
C GLU A 145 -14.12 -9.13 -32.89
N ARG A 146 -14.31 -10.34 -33.46
CA ARG A 146 -15.43 -11.23 -33.13
C ARG A 146 -15.32 -11.90 -31.77
N ILE A 147 -14.11 -12.08 -31.24
CA ILE A 147 -13.85 -12.74 -29.96
C ILE A 147 -13.59 -11.74 -28.81
N ASN A 148 -13.42 -10.47 -29.14
CA ASN A 148 -13.15 -9.40 -28.19
C ASN A 148 -14.26 -9.25 -27.14
N VAL A 149 -15.53 -9.24 -27.57
CA VAL A 149 -16.67 -9.12 -26.66
C VAL A 149 -16.79 -10.35 -25.75
N PRO A 150 -16.78 -11.60 -26.24
CA PRO A 150 -16.71 -12.78 -25.39
C PRO A 150 -15.55 -12.76 -24.38
N LEU A 151 -14.34 -12.39 -24.83
CA LEU A 151 -13.15 -12.36 -23.98
C LEU A 151 -13.28 -11.30 -22.87
N LEU A 152 -13.85 -10.14 -23.18
CA LEU A 152 -14.15 -9.10 -22.20
C LEU A 152 -15.21 -9.57 -21.17
N LEU A 153 -16.27 -10.23 -21.62
CA LEU A 153 -17.30 -10.79 -20.73
C LEU A 153 -16.71 -11.85 -19.79
N VAL A 154 -15.85 -12.74 -20.30
CA VAL A 154 -15.13 -13.72 -19.48
C VAL A 154 -14.22 -13.02 -18.48
N ALA A 155 -13.49 -11.97 -18.90
CA ALA A 155 -12.63 -11.20 -18.00
C ALA A 155 -13.44 -10.50 -16.90
N ILE A 156 -14.61 -9.92 -17.21
CA ILE A 156 -15.53 -9.32 -16.23
C ILE A 156 -16.04 -10.39 -15.26
N GLY A 157 -16.46 -11.55 -15.76
CA GLY A 157 -16.93 -12.67 -14.94
C GLY A 157 -15.85 -13.18 -14.00
N LEU A 158 -14.64 -13.43 -14.52
CA LEU A 158 -13.49 -13.85 -13.71
C LEU A 158 -13.09 -12.78 -12.68
N THR A 159 -13.08 -11.50 -13.06
CA THR A 159 -12.77 -10.40 -12.13
C THR A 159 -13.82 -10.29 -11.03
N SER A 160 -15.10 -10.40 -11.38
CA SER A 160 -16.21 -10.37 -10.43
C SER A 160 -16.12 -11.55 -9.46
N TYR A 161 -15.82 -12.76 -9.96
CA TYR A 161 -15.58 -13.93 -9.13
C TYR A 161 -14.33 -13.79 -8.24
N ALA A 162 -13.25 -13.23 -8.79
CA ALA A 162 -12.01 -12.95 -8.06
C ALA A 162 -12.20 -11.92 -6.94
N ALA A 163 -13.09 -10.93 -7.12
CA ALA A 163 -13.40 -9.90 -6.13
C ALA A 163 -14.04 -10.46 -4.84
N PHE A 164 -14.54 -11.70 -4.88
CA PHE A 164 -14.96 -12.45 -3.69
C PHE A 164 -13.82 -13.23 -3.02
N GLY A 165 -12.57 -13.08 -3.48
CA GLY A 165 -11.40 -13.70 -2.86
C GLY A 165 -11.18 -15.18 -3.22
N PHE A 166 -11.96 -15.76 -4.13
CA PHE A 166 -11.92 -17.21 -4.44
C PHE A 166 -10.56 -17.70 -4.97
N PHE A 167 -9.78 -16.86 -5.65
CA PHE A 167 -8.46 -17.23 -6.16
C PHE A 167 -7.32 -17.01 -5.16
N HIS A 168 -7.63 -16.57 -3.93
CA HIS A 168 -6.65 -16.35 -2.89
C HIS A 168 -6.75 -17.44 -1.83
N LYS A 169 -5.61 -18.09 -1.55
CA LYS A 169 -5.52 -19.01 -0.41
C LYS A 169 -5.73 -18.21 0.88
N PRO A 170 -6.42 -18.77 1.88
CA PRO A 170 -6.53 -18.15 3.18
C PRO A 170 -5.13 -17.86 3.71
N LEU A 171 -4.89 -16.61 4.08
CA LEU A 171 -3.63 -16.18 4.69
C LEU A 171 -3.69 -16.47 6.19
N LYS A 172 -2.56 -16.89 6.75
CA LYS A 172 -2.44 -16.97 8.22
C LYS A 172 -2.72 -15.60 8.84
N ALA A 173 -3.22 -15.58 10.08
CA ALA A 173 -3.48 -14.35 10.82
C ALA A 173 -2.30 -13.37 10.78
N ASN A 174 -2.61 -12.08 10.91
CA ASN A 174 -1.69 -10.96 11.13
C ASN A 174 -0.86 -10.43 9.96
N TYR A 175 -1.00 -10.97 8.75
CA TYR A 175 -0.45 -10.31 7.56
C TYR A 175 -1.34 -9.15 7.10
N HIS A 176 -1.45 -8.09 7.91
CA HIS A 176 -2.19 -6.86 7.60
C HIS A 176 -1.80 -6.25 6.23
N VAL A 177 -0.57 -6.48 5.76
CA VAL A 177 -0.10 -6.05 4.43
C VAL A 177 -0.58 -6.98 3.28
N LEU A 178 -0.95 -8.22 3.57
CA LEU A 178 -1.39 -9.21 2.56
C LEU A 178 -2.89 -9.54 2.64
N GLN A 179 -3.55 -9.24 3.77
CA GLN A 179 -4.96 -9.54 4.01
C GLN A 179 -5.92 -8.71 3.14
N GLU A 180 -5.47 -7.61 2.54
CA GLU A 180 -6.24 -6.73 1.63
C GLU A 180 -6.94 -7.48 0.46
N ARG A 181 -6.60 -8.75 0.19
CA ARG A 181 -7.08 -9.54 -0.95
C ARG A 181 -8.03 -10.68 -0.61
N SER A 182 -8.32 -10.92 0.67
CA SER A 182 -8.89 -12.19 1.09
C SER A 182 -10.20 -12.00 1.88
N LEU A 183 -11.04 -13.04 1.95
CA LEU A 183 -12.32 -13.00 2.69
C LEU A 183 -12.10 -12.67 4.17
N GLU A 184 -10.91 -12.94 4.69
CA GLU A 184 -10.41 -12.58 6.01
C GLU A 184 -10.46 -11.07 6.26
N TYR A 185 -10.24 -10.24 5.23
CA TYR A 185 -10.43 -8.79 5.36
C TYR A 185 -11.88 -8.43 5.68
N ARG A 186 -12.86 -9.07 5.01
CA ARG A 186 -14.28 -8.84 5.30
C ARG A 186 -14.65 -9.30 6.71
N ASN A 187 -14.03 -10.38 7.18
CA ASN A 187 -14.20 -10.85 8.56
C ASN A 187 -13.62 -9.85 9.56
N GLU A 188 -12.45 -9.30 9.29
CA GLU A 188 -11.83 -8.25 10.09
C GLU A 188 -12.69 -6.98 10.13
N LEU A 189 -13.21 -6.53 8.97
CA LEU A 189 -14.16 -5.41 8.89
C LEU A 189 -15.38 -5.62 9.79
N LYS A 190 -16.01 -6.80 9.70
CA LYS A 190 -17.17 -7.14 10.53
C LYS A 190 -16.81 -7.18 12.02
N MET A 191 -15.63 -7.70 12.35
CA MET A 191 -15.12 -7.73 13.72
C MET A 191 -14.90 -6.31 14.27
N HIS A 192 -14.35 -5.40 13.46
CA HIS A 192 -14.18 -3.99 13.80
C HIS A 192 -15.52 -3.30 14.06
N LEU A 193 -16.49 -3.49 13.16
CA LEU A 193 -17.83 -2.91 13.30
C LEU A 193 -18.53 -3.41 14.58
N GLU A 194 -18.41 -4.71 14.88
CA GLU A 194 -18.97 -5.32 16.09
C GLU A 194 -18.33 -4.76 17.37
N MET A 195 -17.00 -4.62 17.37
CA MET A 195 -16.26 -4.00 18.46
C MET A 195 -16.66 -2.54 18.67
N ILE A 196 -16.75 -1.76 17.59
CA ILE A 196 -17.11 -0.35 17.64
C ILE A 196 -18.54 -0.16 18.13
N ALA A 197 -19.48 -1.03 17.72
CA ALA A 197 -20.83 -1.01 18.24
C ALA A 197 -20.86 -1.20 19.76
N LEU A 198 -20.07 -2.15 20.29
CA LEU A 198 -19.94 -2.36 21.73
C LEU A 198 -19.30 -1.16 22.44
N LEU A 199 -18.24 -0.58 21.87
CA LEU A 199 -17.57 0.61 22.42
C LEU A 199 -18.53 1.80 22.49
N LYS A 200 -19.34 2.00 21.44
CA LYS A 200 -20.34 3.08 21.39
C LYS A 200 -21.43 2.89 22.44
N ASP A 201 -21.93 1.66 22.59
CA ASP A 201 -23.02 1.32 23.50
C ASP A 201 -22.59 1.43 24.98
N LYS A 202 -21.43 0.86 25.33
CA LYS A 202 -21.04 0.69 26.74
C LYS A 202 -19.90 1.59 27.22
N PHE A 203 -19.11 2.14 26.30
CA PHE A 203 -17.83 2.79 26.61
C PHE A 203 -17.65 4.14 25.88
N SER A 204 -18.73 4.80 25.47
CA SER A 204 -18.69 6.07 24.73
C SER A 204 -17.99 7.20 25.50
N ASN A 205 -18.08 7.18 26.83
CA ASN A 205 -17.46 8.18 27.70
C ASN A 205 -16.03 7.82 28.15
N ASN A 206 -15.56 6.61 27.82
CA ASN A 206 -14.23 6.14 28.18
C ASN A 206 -13.17 6.63 27.20
N THR A 207 -11.93 6.65 27.65
CA THR A 207 -10.78 6.79 26.76
C THR A 207 -10.46 5.42 26.16
N ILE A 208 -10.23 5.35 24.86
CA ILE A 208 -9.90 4.11 24.16
C ILE A 208 -8.40 4.09 23.84
N GLY A 209 -7.67 3.16 24.43
CA GLY A 209 -6.26 2.91 24.13
C GLY A 209 -6.12 1.90 22.99
N ALA A 210 -5.57 2.29 21.85
CA ALA A 210 -5.56 1.46 20.65
C ALA A 210 -4.20 1.51 19.91
N PRO A 211 -3.81 0.47 19.15
CA PRO A 211 -2.67 0.57 18.26
C PRO A 211 -2.99 1.52 17.10
N PHE A 212 -1.95 2.07 16.47
CA PHE A 212 -2.04 3.15 15.48
C PHE A 212 -3.21 3.04 14.49
N LEU A 213 -3.32 1.95 13.72
CA LEU A 213 -4.36 1.81 12.70
C LEU A 213 -5.77 1.83 13.29
N MET A 214 -5.95 1.14 14.43
CA MET A 214 -7.23 1.14 15.14
C MET A 214 -7.54 2.51 15.74
N ALA A 215 -6.52 3.23 16.21
CA ALA A 215 -6.68 4.58 16.69
C ALA A 215 -7.22 5.51 15.60
N GLN A 216 -6.78 5.36 14.36
CA GLN A 216 -7.34 6.13 13.24
C GLN A 216 -8.78 5.74 12.93
N ILE A 217 -9.09 4.43 12.88
CA ILE A 217 -10.45 3.92 12.67
C ILE A 217 -11.46 4.52 13.67
N LEU A 218 -11.03 4.72 14.92
CA LEU A 218 -11.87 5.23 16.00
C LEU A 218 -11.96 6.76 16.07
N THR A 219 -11.06 7.48 15.40
CA THR A 219 -11.00 8.96 15.47
C THR A 219 -11.38 9.66 14.18
N MET A 220 -11.43 8.95 13.05
CA MET A 220 -11.65 9.54 11.72
C MET A 220 -12.98 9.09 11.13
N PRO A 221 -14.05 9.92 11.24
CA PRO A 221 -15.34 9.60 10.61
C PRO A 221 -15.25 9.41 9.09
N GLU A 222 -14.24 9.98 8.44
CA GLU A 222 -13.97 9.85 7.01
C GLU A 222 -13.71 8.39 6.59
N TYR A 223 -13.34 7.51 7.52
CA TYR A 223 -13.16 6.08 7.26
C TYR A 223 -14.46 5.28 7.36
N GLY A 224 -15.57 5.91 7.76
CA GLY A 224 -16.92 5.31 7.75
C GLY A 224 -17.21 4.31 8.87
N TYR A 225 -16.26 4.07 9.78
CA TYR A 225 -16.45 3.18 10.93
C TYR A 225 -17.20 3.82 12.09
N VAL A 226 -16.98 5.11 12.30
CA VAL A 226 -17.58 5.89 13.39
C VAL A 226 -18.24 7.13 12.80
N LYS A 227 -19.34 7.58 13.41
CA LYS A 227 -19.97 8.86 13.05
C LYS A 227 -19.36 10.03 13.82
N GLU A 228 -18.99 9.77 15.07
CA GLU A 228 -18.39 10.73 15.99
C GLU A 228 -17.07 10.14 16.51
N PRO A 229 -16.00 10.96 16.63
CA PRO A 229 -14.70 10.48 17.05
C PRO A 229 -14.68 10.08 18.52
N PHE A 230 -14.05 8.95 18.84
CA PHE A 230 -13.79 8.56 20.23
C PHE A 230 -12.62 9.37 20.83
N LYS A 231 -12.55 9.43 22.16
CA LYS A 231 -11.34 9.89 22.87
C LYS A 231 -10.29 8.79 22.81
N VAL A 232 -9.29 8.94 21.95
CA VAL A 232 -8.33 7.85 21.68
C VAL A 232 -6.91 8.21 22.08
N ILE A 233 -6.22 7.22 22.67
CA ILE A 233 -4.78 7.22 22.92
C ILE A 233 -4.14 6.15 22.05
N SER A 234 -3.15 6.52 21.24
CA SER A 234 -2.37 5.59 20.43
C SER A 234 -1.20 5.02 21.22
N TYR A 235 -1.05 3.70 21.21
CA TYR A 235 0.12 3.01 21.74
C TYR A 235 0.93 2.31 20.64
N GLY A 236 2.21 2.05 20.93
CA GLY A 236 3.16 1.44 19.98
C GLY A 236 3.73 2.41 18.94
N MET A 237 3.01 3.47 18.59
CA MET A 237 3.49 4.56 17.74
C MET A 237 3.09 5.92 18.31
N PRO A 238 4.04 6.80 18.68
CA PRO A 238 3.76 8.10 19.28
C PRO A 238 3.35 9.10 18.20
N VAL A 239 2.09 9.03 17.76
CA VAL A 239 1.51 9.96 16.79
C VAL A 239 0.56 10.94 17.46
N GLN A 240 0.49 12.16 16.93
CA GLN A 240 -0.45 13.18 17.37
C GLN A 240 -1.05 13.88 16.15
N TYR A 241 -2.27 13.48 15.79
CA TYR A 241 -3.10 14.14 14.76
C TYR A 241 -4.54 13.63 14.85
N GLY A 242 -5.50 14.36 14.28
CA GLY A 242 -6.90 13.91 14.21
C GLY A 242 -7.53 13.62 15.58
N GLY A 243 -7.10 14.30 16.64
CA GLY A 243 -7.57 14.04 18.01
C GLY A 243 -6.94 12.82 18.71
N ILE A 244 -6.06 12.06 18.03
CA ILE A 244 -5.28 10.98 18.62
C ILE A 244 -4.19 11.57 19.52
N LYS A 245 -4.15 11.12 20.77
CA LYS A 245 -3.08 11.48 21.72
C LYS A 245 -2.04 10.35 21.83
N PRO A 246 -0.75 10.66 22.02
CA PRO A 246 0.24 9.63 22.30
C PRO A 246 0.05 9.04 23.71
N PHE A 247 0.33 7.75 23.87
CA PHE A 247 0.36 7.15 25.20
C PHE A 247 1.62 7.57 25.97
N GLU A 248 1.43 8.34 27.04
CA GLU A 248 2.53 8.85 27.87
C GLU A 248 2.82 8.02 29.14
N GLY A 249 2.13 6.88 29.31
CA GLY A 249 2.26 6.01 30.47
C GLY A 249 1.02 5.96 31.35
N LEU A 250 0.96 4.95 32.22
CA LEU A 250 -0.21 4.73 33.10
C LEU A 250 -0.29 5.75 34.24
N ASN A 251 0.83 6.36 34.64
CA ASN A 251 0.87 7.41 35.66
C ASN A 251 0.15 8.70 35.23
N LYS A 252 0.08 8.98 33.92
CA LYS A 252 -0.55 10.19 33.37
C LYS A 252 -1.97 9.96 32.85
N ASN A 253 -2.41 8.72 32.73
CA ASN A 253 -3.69 8.36 32.15
C ASN A 253 -4.57 7.64 33.18
N THR A 254 -5.86 7.98 33.23
CA THR A 254 -6.79 7.35 34.18
C THR A 254 -7.06 5.90 33.79
N ILE A 255 -6.34 4.97 34.40
CA ILE A 255 -6.43 3.52 34.12
C ILE A 255 -7.87 3.02 34.23
N ILE A 256 -8.59 3.46 35.26
CA ILE A 256 -9.97 3.05 35.57
C ILE A 256 -10.93 3.42 34.43
N ASN A 257 -10.66 4.49 33.69
CA ASN A 257 -11.53 4.99 32.63
C ASN A 257 -11.00 4.67 31.23
N THR A 258 -9.98 3.82 31.11
CA THR A 258 -9.37 3.48 29.83
C THR A 258 -9.67 2.04 29.41
N ILE A 259 -10.26 1.87 28.23
CA ILE A 259 -10.46 0.57 27.59
C ILE A 259 -9.37 0.38 26.54
N TRP A 260 -8.60 -0.68 26.67
CA TRP A 260 -7.53 -1.02 25.75
C TRP A 260 -8.00 -2.02 24.69
N ILE A 261 -7.55 -1.83 23.46
CA ILE A 261 -7.79 -2.72 22.33
C ILE A 261 -6.50 -3.43 22.01
N GLY A 262 -6.49 -4.75 22.18
CA GLY A 262 -5.38 -5.61 21.83
C GLY A 262 -5.65 -6.34 20.52
N LEU A 263 -4.76 -6.17 19.55
CA LEU A 263 -4.72 -7.00 18.35
C LEU A 263 -3.71 -8.12 18.59
N ALA A 264 -4.13 -9.37 18.44
CA ALA A 264 -3.27 -10.52 18.63
C ALA A 264 -2.25 -10.62 17.49
N ALA A 265 -1.12 -9.92 17.58
CA ALA A 265 -0.04 -10.03 16.59
C ALA A 265 0.82 -11.28 16.88
N ASP A 266 0.66 -12.34 16.09
CA ASP A 266 1.43 -13.61 16.17
C ASP A 266 2.96 -13.45 15.95
N TYR A 267 3.46 -12.24 15.75
CA TYR A 267 4.87 -11.97 15.49
C TYR A 267 5.76 -12.05 16.73
N MET A 268 5.20 -12.21 17.92
CA MET A 268 5.95 -12.42 19.14
C MET A 268 6.09 -13.93 19.35
N LYS A 269 7.32 -14.47 19.26
CA LYS A 269 7.59 -15.88 19.55
C LYS A 269 6.92 -16.25 20.88
N LYS A 270 6.18 -17.37 20.89
CA LYS A 270 5.61 -17.96 22.12
C LYS A 270 6.69 -17.95 23.21
N GLY A 271 6.44 -17.21 24.29
CA GLY A 271 7.26 -17.23 25.51
C GLY A 271 8.18 -16.03 25.75
N GLU A 272 8.35 -15.09 24.81
CA GLU A 272 9.36 -14.01 25.01
C GLU A 272 8.79 -12.71 25.64
N PHE A 273 7.53 -12.34 25.40
CA PHE A 273 6.86 -11.19 26.06
C PHE A 273 5.34 -11.21 25.78
N VAL A 274 4.50 -11.14 26.83
CA VAL A 274 3.03 -11.12 26.68
C VAL A 274 2.60 -9.69 26.35
N TYR A 275 2.23 -9.44 25.09
CA TYR A 275 1.81 -8.12 24.61
C TYR A 275 0.69 -8.26 23.58
N PRO A 276 -0.32 -7.38 23.56
CA PRO A 276 -0.46 -6.16 24.38
C PRO A 276 -1.12 -6.35 25.76
N ILE A 277 -1.45 -7.58 26.16
CA ILE A 277 -2.26 -7.87 27.35
C ILE A 277 -1.39 -8.53 28.42
N HIS A 278 -1.27 -7.94 29.60
CA HIS A 278 -0.57 -8.55 30.72
C HIS A 278 -1.46 -9.62 31.40
N PRO A 279 -0.91 -10.68 32.05
CA PRO A 279 -1.72 -11.66 32.76
C PRO A 279 -2.63 -11.10 33.88
N THR A 280 -2.31 -9.91 34.39
CA THR A 280 -3.12 -9.21 35.42
C THR A 280 -4.14 -8.23 34.82
N ASP A 281 -4.11 -8.02 33.51
CA ASP A 281 -5.09 -7.15 32.85
C ASP A 281 -6.45 -7.86 32.81
N ARG A 282 -7.52 -7.10 33.04
CA ARG A 282 -8.88 -7.64 33.04
C ARG A 282 -9.41 -7.66 31.60
N ILE A 283 -9.62 -8.85 31.05
CA ILE A 283 -10.31 -9.02 29.76
C ILE A 283 -11.80 -8.69 29.93
N ILE A 284 -12.31 -7.80 29.07
CA ILE A 284 -13.73 -7.42 29.00
C ILE A 284 -14.45 -8.29 27.98
N LYS A 285 -13.92 -8.36 26.76
CA LYS A 285 -14.55 -9.06 25.64
C LYS A 285 -13.51 -9.44 24.61
N GLU A 286 -13.69 -10.61 24.02
CA GLU A 286 -12.93 -11.04 22.85
C GLU A 286 -13.87 -11.14 21.65
N PHE A 287 -13.39 -10.65 20.51
CA PHE A 287 -14.01 -10.80 19.21
C PHE A 287 -13.10 -11.71 18.37
N ILE A 288 -13.65 -12.80 17.87
CA ILE A 288 -12.89 -13.82 17.13
C ILE A 288 -13.64 -14.08 15.82
N ARG A 289 -12.92 -13.94 14.69
CA ARG A 289 -13.44 -14.30 13.36
C ARG A 289 -12.33 -14.92 12.52
N GLY A 290 -12.47 -16.22 12.23
CA GLY A 290 -11.37 -17.00 11.64
C GLY A 290 -10.18 -17.02 12.59
N ASP A 291 -8.98 -16.76 12.06
CA ASP A 291 -7.75 -16.72 12.85
C ASP A 291 -7.47 -15.33 13.48
N ASN A 292 -8.31 -14.33 13.19
CA ASN A 292 -8.13 -12.98 13.73
C ASN A 292 -8.85 -12.82 15.07
N LYS A 293 -8.20 -12.11 16.00
CA LYS A 293 -8.71 -11.87 17.35
C LYS A 293 -8.45 -10.43 17.80
N ILE A 294 -9.50 -9.79 18.32
CA ILE A 294 -9.44 -8.52 19.02
C ILE A 294 -9.88 -8.72 20.46
N THR A 295 -9.11 -8.22 21.40
CA THR A 295 -9.46 -8.27 22.82
C THR A 295 -9.61 -6.86 23.37
N LEU A 296 -10.74 -6.59 24.02
CA LEU A 296 -10.95 -5.41 24.85
C LEU A 296 -10.55 -5.75 26.29
N PHE A 297 -9.76 -4.90 26.93
CA PHE A 297 -9.26 -5.15 28.28
C PHE A 297 -9.00 -3.86 29.07
N MET A 298 -8.82 -3.97 30.38
CA MET A 298 -8.44 -2.89 31.30
C MET A 298 -7.13 -3.22 32.02
N GLY A 299 -6.38 -2.18 32.40
CA GLY A 299 -5.07 -2.30 33.05
C GLY A 299 -3.97 -1.71 32.19
N GLY A 300 -3.71 -2.29 31.01
CA GLY A 300 -2.73 -1.75 30.06
C GLY A 300 -1.27 -1.92 30.50
N LEU A 301 -1.00 -2.84 31.42
CA LEU A 301 0.31 -2.95 32.07
C LEU A 301 1.42 -3.35 31.09
N ALA A 302 1.16 -4.32 30.21
CA ALA A 302 2.13 -4.75 29.21
C ALA A 302 2.48 -3.64 28.20
N ILE A 303 1.52 -2.74 27.92
CA ILE A 303 1.73 -1.58 27.05
C ILE A 303 2.70 -0.59 27.70
N ASP A 304 2.53 -0.31 28.99
CA ASP A 304 3.42 0.59 29.73
C ASP A 304 4.82 0.03 29.97
N GLN A 305 4.92 -1.28 30.24
CA GLN A 305 6.20 -1.99 30.31
C GLN A 305 6.97 -1.84 29.00
N LYS A 306 6.31 -2.07 27.85
CA LYS A 306 6.92 -1.91 26.53
C LYS A 306 7.34 -0.46 26.26
N ARG A 307 6.51 0.52 26.59
CA ARG A 307 6.85 1.96 26.47
C ARG A 307 8.12 2.29 27.25
N THR A 308 8.17 1.87 28.52
CA THR A 308 9.32 2.10 29.41
C THR A 308 10.60 1.45 28.87
N LEU A 309 10.50 0.24 28.31
CA LEU A 309 11.63 -0.43 27.69
C LEU A 309 12.16 0.36 26.48
N ILE A 310 11.27 0.83 25.60
CA ILE A 310 11.65 1.65 24.43
C ILE A 310 12.32 2.95 24.86
N GLU A 311 11.81 3.63 25.89
CA GLU A 311 12.42 4.85 26.42
C GLU A 311 13.83 4.61 26.97
N LYS A 312 14.02 3.53 27.75
CA LYS A 312 15.35 3.11 28.22
C LYS A 312 16.31 2.85 27.07
N MET A 313 15.85 2.16 26.02
CA MET A 313 16.67 1.91 24.82
C MET A 313 17.07 3.20 24.10
N LYS A 314 16.15 4.17 23.96
CA LYS A 314 16.45 5.48 23.34
C LYS A 314 17.50 6.25 24.14
N LEU A 315 17.38 6.28 25.47
CA LEU A 315 18.37 6.93 26.34
C LEU A 315 19.75 6.29 26.22
N LEU A 316 19.82 4.96 26.17
CA LEU A 316 21.07 4.22 25.97
C LEU A 316 21.70 4.55 24.60
N GLN A 317 20.91 4.62 23.53
CA GLN A 317 21.40 5.01 22.20
C GLN A 317 21.95 6.44 22.19
N GLN A 318 21.25 7.40 22.81
CA GLN A 318 21.72 8.78 22.93
C GLN A 318 23.02 8.88 23.72
N TYR A 319 23.16 8.12 24.81
CA TYR A 319 24.39 8.05 25.59
C TYR A 319 25.56 7.47 24.78
N GLN A 320 25.33 6.41 24.01
CA GLN A 320 26.35 5.82 23.14
C GLN A 320 26.77 6.76 21.99
N GLN A 321 25.84 7.54 21.44
CA GLN A 321 26.14 8.55 20.43
C GLN A 321 26.98 9.70 20.98
N LYS A 322 26.75 10.13 22.22
CA LYS A 322 27.56 11.18 22.89
C LYS A 322 28.99 10.75 23.25
N LYS A 323 29.26 9.44 23.28
CA LYS A 323 30.60 8.88 23.56
C LYS A 323 31.49 8.74 22.33
N LYS A 324 30.91 8.83 21.12
CA LYS A 324 31.64 8.74 19.85
C LYS A 324 31.98 10.13 19.34
#